data_AF-A0A962ZRC2-F1
#
_entry.id   AF-A0A962ZRC2-F1
#
_cell.length_a   1.000
_cell.length_b   1.000
_cell.length_c   1.000
_cell.angle_alpha   90.00
_cell.angle_beta   90.00
_cell.angle_gamma   90.00
#
_symmetry.space_group_name_H-M   'P 1'
#
loop_
_entity.id
_entity.type
_entity.pdbx_description
1 polymer ?
#
loop_
_entity_poly.entity_id
_entity_poly.type
_entity_poly.pdbx_seq_one_letter_code
_entity_poly.pdbx_strand_id
1 'polypeptide(L)' 'TVVGPVCETGDKLGTDRLLPPSRENDVIAIANAGAYGRVMSSRYNLREPAEEVVI' A
#
# COMPACT_ATOMS: atom_id res chain seq x y z
N THR A 1 -5.69 -12.15 -0.56
CA THR A 1 -5.76 -10.79 -1.13
C THR A 1 -5.13 -9.83 -0.17
N VAL A 2 -4.31 -8.91 -0.66
CA VAL A 2 -3.74 -7.80 0.11
C VAL A 2 -4.59 -6.56 -0.20
N VAL A 3 -5.11 -5.92 0.84
CA VAL A 3 -6.00 -4.75 0.74
C VAL A 3 -5.39 -3.57 1.48
N GLY A 4 -5.76 -2.37 1.07
CA GLY A 4 -5.43 -1.16 1.81
C GLY A 4 -6.50 -0.82 2.87
N PRO A 5 -6.34 0.32 3.54
CA PRO A 5 -7.20 0.76 4.63
C PRO A 5 -8.39 1.64 4.17
N VAL A 6 -8.56 1.87 2.87
CA VAL A 6 -9.65 2.69 2.32
C VAL A 6 -10.94 1.87 2.27
N CYS A 7 -12.07 2.51 2.53
CA CYS A 7 -13.38 1.83 2.59
C CYS A 7 -13.86 1.25 1.25
N GLU A 8 -13.15 1.55 0.15
CA GLU A 8 -13.60 1.21 -1.18
C GLU A 8 -13.17 -0.18 -1.61
N THR A 9 -14.09 -0.88 -2.29
CA THR A 9 -13.85 -2.26 -2.76
C THR A 9 -12.68 -2.35 -3.73
N GLY A 10 -12.32 -1.24 -4.38
CA GLY A 10 -11.18 -1.12 -5.28
C GLY A 10 -9.82 -0.99 -4.59
N ASP A 11 -9.77 -0.77 -3.28
CA ASP A 11 -8.50 -0.63 -2.53
C ASP A 11 -7.82 -1.98 -2.30
N LYS A 12 -7.43 -2.61 -3.40
CA LYS A 12 -6.75 -3.92 -3.45
C LYS A 12 -5.35 -3.72 -4.02
N LEU A 13 -4.35 -4.01 -3.21
CA LEU A 13 -2.93 -3.92 -3.58
C LEU A 13 -2.48 -5.18 -4.34
N GLY A 14 -3.17 -6.30 -4.17
CA GLY A 14 -2.94 -7.51 -4.96
C GLY A 14 -3.88 -8.67 -4.63
N THR A 15 -4.31 -9.41 -5.64
CA THR A 15 -5.13 -10.63 -5.52
C THR A 15 -4.25 -11.88 -5.70
N ASP A 16 -4.60 -13.04 -5.15
CA ASP A 16 -3.90 -14.31 -5.42
C ASP A 16 -2.36 -14.26 -5.22
N ARG A 17 -1.93 -13.61 -4.14
CA ARG A 17 -0.50 -13.54 -3.75
C ARG A 17 -0.17 -14.67 -2.79
N LEU A 18 0.90 -15.41 -3.12
CA LEU A 18 1.50 -16.40 -2.24
C LEU A 18 2.35 -15.67 -1.20
N LEU A 19 1.83 -15.59 0.02
CA LEU A 19 2.51 -14.98 1.16
C LEU A 19 2.49 -15.99 2.32
N PRO A 20 3.51 -15.98 3.20
CA PRO A 20 3.44 -16.72 4.45
C PRO A 20 2.31 -16.17 5.34
N PRO A 21 1.86 -16.91 6.36
CA PRO A 21 0.95 -16.37 7.37
C PRO A 21 1.56 -15.11 8.01
N SER A 22 0.80 -14.02 8.05
CA SER A 22 1.22 -12.74 8.63
C SER A 22 0.57 -12.48 9.98
N ARG A 23 1.18 -11.61 10.76
CA ARG A 23 0.67 -11.07 12.02
C ARG A 23 0.63 -9.55 11.96
N GLU A 24 -0.06 -8.96 12.92
CA GLU A 24 -0.03 -7.50 13.09
C GLU A 24 1.42 -7.03 13.26
N ASN A 25 1.74 -5.90 12.63
CA ASN A 25 3.08 -5.29 12.55
C ASN A 25 4.12 -5.99 11.67
N ASP A 26 3.77 -7.10 10.99
CA ASP A 26 4.62 -7.61 9.91
C ASP A 26 4.66 -6.60 8.75
N VAL A 27 5.81 -6.49 8.09
CA VAL A 27 6.03 -5.54 7.00
C VAL A 27 6.01 -6.26 5.65
N ILE A 28 5.32 -5.66 4.69
CA ILE A 28 5.29 -6.10 3.29
C ILE A 28 5.77 -4.93 2.42
N ALA A 29 6.63 -5.21 1.45
CA ALA A 29 7.08 -4.22 0.49
C ALA A 29 6.31 -4.34 -0.84
N ILE A 30 5.78 -3.22 -1.33
CA ILE A 30 5.35 -3.10 -2.73
C ILE A 30 6.56 -2.63 -3.53
N ALA A 31 7.19 -3.55 -4.27
CA ALA A 31 8.35 -3.24 -5.08
C ALA A 31 7.99 -2.32 -6.27
N ASN A 32 8.98 -1.61 -6.80
CA ASN A 32 8.87 -0.81 -8.02
C ASN A 32 7.81 0.32 -7.98
N ALA A 33 7.49 0.85 -6.80
CA ALA A 33 6.51 1.93 -6.62
C ALA A 33 7.07 3.36 -6.90
N GLY A 34 8.29 3.47 -7.44
CA GLY A 34 8.98 4.76 -7.61
C GLY A 34 8.42 5.64 -8.74
N ALA A 35 7.93 5.03 -9.83
CA ALA A 35 7.29 5.76 -10.92
C ALA A 35 5.78 5.83 -10.69
N TYR A 36 5.19 7.02 -10.85
CA TYR A 36 3.74 7.26 -10.75
C TYR A 36 3.08 6.87 -9.40
N GLY A 37 3.85 6.50 -8.38
CA GLY A 37 3.35 6.20 -7.03
C GLY A 37 3.01 7.47 -6.25
N ARG A 38 4.02 8.07 -5.60
CA ARG A 38 3.84 9.28 -4.78
C ARG A 38 3.14 10.41 -5.52
N VAL A 39 3.53 10.67 -6.77
CA VAL A 39 3.01 11.80 -7.56
C VAL A 39 1.50 11.69 -7.85
N MET A 40 0.92 10.49 -7.78
CA MET A 40 -0.53 10.26 -7.94
C MET A 40 -1.24 10.00 -6.61
N SER A 41 -0.55 10.10 -5.47
CA SER A 41 -1.16 9.93 -4.15
C SER A 41 -2.13 11.07 -3.81
N SER A 42 -3.09 10.80 -2.92
CA SER A 42 -4.08 11.78 -2.49
C SER A 42 -4.31 11.72 -0.99
N ARG A 43 -5.02 12.71 -0.46
CA ARG A 43 -5.48 12.77 0.94
C ARG A 43 -6.87 12.16 1.14
N TYR A 44 -7.27 11.23 0.27
CA TYR A 44 -8.58 10.57 0.36
C TYR A 44 -8.73 9.87 1.73
N ASN A 45 -9.94 9.90 2.29
CA ASN A 45 -10.24 9.50 3.67
C ASN A 45 -9.37 10.17 4.74
N LEU A 46 -8.94 11.42 4.49
CA LEU A 46 -8.17 12.25 5.42
C LEU A 46 -6.83 11.61 5.84
N ARG A 47 -6.20 10.82 4.95
CA ARG A 47 -4.92 10.17 5.21
C ARG A 47 -3.78 11.01 4.66
N GLU A 48 -2.71 11.13 5.44
CA GLU A 48 -1.46 11.72 4.93
C GLU A 48 -0.80 10.78 3.91
N PRO A 49 -0.12 11.33 2.89
CA PRO A 49 0.72 10.52 2.00
C PRO A 49 1.80 9.77 2.78
N ALA A 50 2.25 8.62 2.25
CA ALA A 50 3.38 7.89 2.79
C ALA A 50 4.65 8.76 2.79
N GLU A 51 5.47 8.62 3.82
CA GLU A 51 6.75 9.31 3.95
C GLU A 51 7.75 8.81 2.89
N GLU A 52 8.56 9.71 2.34
CA GLU A 52 9.62 9.39 1.39
C GLU A 52 10.98 9.56 2.06
N VAL A 53 11.80 8.52 2.00
CA VAL A 53 13.15 8.50 2.57
C VAL A 53 14.15 8.34 1.44
N VAL A 54 15.21 9.15 1.45
CA VAL A 54 16.36 9.04 0.56
C VAL A 54 17.54 8.54 1.40
N ILE A 55 18.29 7.57 0.87
CA ILE A 55 19.44 6.94 1.52
C ILE A 55 20.73 7.66 1.15
#